data_AF-A0A7S1TXM4-F1
#
_entry.id   AF-A0A7S1TXM4-F1
#
_cell.length_a   1.000
_cell.length_b   1.000
_cell.length_c   1.000
_cell.angle_alpha   90.00
_cell.angle_beta   90.00
_cell.angle_gamma   90.00
#
_symmetry.space_group_name_H-M   'P 1'
#
loop_
_entity.id
_entity.type
_entity.pdbx_description
1 polymer ?
#
loop_
_entity_poly.entity_id
_entity_poly.type
_entity_poly.pdbx_seq_one_letter_code
_entity_poly.pdbx_strand_id
1 'polypeptide(L)'
;PGLPRGMPGLPGRGMPGLPGAAPAIPPKPKVAPPKKMKGFFWSKIKDAQCVNTVWKELKDADGLDMDALVDMFAAPSKASRAAPKEETKVKKDQKISLVDGKRNQNVLIGRGRFRLTDEQMAEAIIQLDPTILTVEGIEKLKNIV
;
A
#
# COMPACT_ATOMS: atom_id res chain seq x y z
N PRO A 1 -29.86 -59.18 15.30
CA PRO A 1 -29.17 -58.53 16.43
C PRO A 1 -28.61 -57.16 16.02
N GLY A 2 -29.41 -56.12 16.24
CA GLY A 2 -29.15 -54.75 15.78
C GLY A 2 -28.37 -53.91 16.80
N LEU A 3 -27.46 -53.07 16.29
CA LEU A 3 -26.86 -51.98 17.05
C LEU A 3 -27.68 -50.70 16.82
N PRO A 4 -27.96 -49.89 17.86
CA PRO A 4 -28.95 -48.82 17.76
C PRO A 4 -28.44 -47.64 16.94
N ARG A 5 -29.32 -47.14 16.06
CA ARG A 5 -29.20 -45.88 15.33
C ARG A 5 -28.87 -44.75 16.31
N GLY A 6 -27.75 -44.05 16.07
CA GLY A 6 -27.33 -42.86 16.82
C GLY A 6 -28.41 -41.78 16.80
N MET A 7 -28.66 -41.22 17.98
CA MET A 7 -29.76 -40.33 18.34
C MET A 7 -29.68 -38.95 17.62
N PRO A 8 -30.83 -38.29 17.34
CA PRO A 8 -30.91 -36.99 16.67
C PRO A 8 -30.15 -35.88 17.41
N GLY A 9 -29.60 -34.93 16.64
CA GLY A 9 -28.69 -33.88 17.10
C GLY A 9 -29.24 -33.02 18.24
N LEU A 10 -28.40 -32.83 19.27
CA LEU A 10 -28.66 -31.83 20.31
C LEU A 10 -28.39 -30.41 19.75
N PRO A 11 -29.30 -29.45 19.98
CA PRO A 11 -29.14 -28.08 19.52
C PRO A 11 -28.08 -27.34 20.34
N GLY A 12 -27.14 -26.71 19.62
CA GLY A 12 -26.44 -25.49 20.02
C GLY A 12 -25.72 -25.51 21.37
N ARG A 13 -24.56 -26.14 21.44
CA ARG A 13 -23.56 -25.82 22.46
C ARG A 13 -22.28 -25.39 21.75
N GLY A 14 -22.11 -24.07 21.63
CA GLY A 14 -20.93 -23.46 21.03
C GLY A 14 -19.66 -24.05 21.64
N MET A 15 -18.68 -24.35 20.77
CA MET A 15 -17.34 -24.70 21.22
C MET A 15 -16.87 -23.66 22.24
N PRO A 16 -16.38 -24.07 23.43
CA PRO A 16 -15.65 -23.17 24.29
C PRO A 16 -14.48 -22.61 23.47
N GLY A 17 -14.49 -21.30 23.25
CA GLY A 17 -13.39 -20.63 22.57
C GLY A 17 -12.09 -21.01 23.27
N LEU A 18 -11.09 -21.40 22.46
CA LEU A 18 -9.70 -21.43 22.91
C LEU A 18 -9.44 -20.15 23.73
N PRO A 19 -8.88 -20.24 24.94
CA PRO A 19 -8.53 -19.04 25.71
C PRO A 19 -7.50 -18.23 24.93
N GLY A 20 -8.00 -17.32 24.10
CA GLY A 20 -7.19 -16.27 23.51
C GLY A 20 -6.68 -15.46 24.68
N ALA A 21 -5.37 -15.52 24.92
CA ALA A 21 -4.71 -14.73 25.94
C ALA A 21 -5.21 -13.29 25.83
N ALA A 22 -5.90 -12.83 26.89
CA ALA A 22 -6.28 -11.43 26.99
C ALA A 22 -5.01 -10.58 26.78
N PRO A 23 -5.08 -9.48 26.01
CA PRO A 23 -3.93 -8.64 25.79
C PRO A 23 -3.35 -8.21 27.14
N ALA A 24 -2.05 -8.41 27.33
CA ALA A 24 -1.37 -8.14 28.60
C ALA A 24 -1.41 -6.65 29.02
N ILE A 25 -1.86 -5.77 28.12
CA ILE A 25 -2.05 -4.33 28.33
C ILE A 25 -3.40 -3.93 27.71
N PRO A 26 -4.28 -3.23 28.46
CA PRO A 26 -5.56 -2.79 27.93
C PRO A 26 -5.37 -1.73 26.82
N PRO A 27 -6.13 -1.79 25.72
CA PRO A 27 -6.01 -0.83 24.62
C PRO A 27 -6.47 0.56 25.05
N LYS A 28 -5.64 1.58 24.75
CA LYS A 28 -5.99 2.99 24.99
C LYS A 28 -7.06 3.49 24.01
N PRO A 29 -7.93 4.43 24.43
CA PRO A 29 -8.89 5.07 23.54
C PRO A 29 -8.17 5.84 22.43
N LYS A 30 -8.65 5.71 21.18
CA LYS A 30 -8.07 6.42 20.03
C LYS A 30 -8.67 7.83 19.96
N VAL A 31 -7.89 8.83 20.34
CA VAL A 31 -8.26 10.25 20.15
C VAL A 31 -7.75 10.70 18.78
N ALA A 32 -8.67 11.09 17.89
CA ALA A 32 -8.31 11.63 16.59
C ALA A 32 -8.14 13.16 16.69
N PRO A 33 -7.05 13.73 16.15
CA PRO A 33 -6.85 15.19 16.16
C PRO A 33 -7.81 15.89 15.18
N PRO A 34 -8.19 17.15 15.44
CA PRO A 34 -9.14 17.90 14.62
C PRO A 34 -8.61 18.30 13.23
N LYS A 35 -7.28 18.42 13.07
CA LYS A 35 -6.61 18.68 11.78
C LYS A 35 -5.68 17.53 11.43
N LYS A 36 -5.45 17.31 10.13
CA LYS A 36 -4.41 16.37 9.68
C LYS A 36 -3.05 16.89 10.13
N MET A 37 -2.34 16.10 10.92
CA MET A 37 -1.02 16.44 11.44
C MET A 37 0.10 15.87 10.56
N LYS A 38 1.33 16.36 10.74
CA LYS A 38 2.53 15.75 10.18
C LYS A 38 2.69 14.32 10.71
N GLY A 39 3.16 13.41 9.86
CA GLY A 39 3.33 12.01 10.21
C GLY A 39 4.43 11.82 11.25
N PHE A 40 4.16 11.03 12.29
CA PHE A 40 5.17 10.60 13.24
C PHE A 40 5.75 9.24 12.80
N PHE A 41 6.96 9.26 12.24
CA PHE A 41 7.61 8.10 11.59
C PHE A 41 8.31 7.16 12.58
N TRP A 42 7.65 6.82 13.68
CA TRP A 42 8.16 5.88 14.67
C TRP A 42 7.77 4.42 14.38
N SER A 43 8.58 3.49 14.86
CA SER A 43 8.26 2.06 14.90
C SER A 43 7.55 1.74 16.20
N LYS A 44 6.33 1.21 16.11
CA LYS A 44 5.54 0.82 17.29
C LYS A 44 6.07 -0.48 17.89
N ILE A 45 6.12 -0.52 19.22
CA ILE A 45 6.38 -1.76 19.97
C ILE A 45 5.06 -2.52 20.11
N LYS A 46 5.10 -3.85 19.94
CA LYS A 46 3.92 -4.71 20.12
C LYS A 46 3.58 -4.83 21.61
N ASP A 47 2.31 -4.83 21.96
CA ASP A 47 1.86 -4.87 23.38
C ASP A 47 2.45 -6.03 24.19
N ALA A 48 2.61 -7.22 23.57
CA ALA A 48 3.23 -8.39 24.20
C ALA A 48 4.69 -8.15 24.61
N GLN A 49 5.41 -7.25 23.93
CA GLN A 49 6.80 -6.91 24.21
C GLN A 49 6.93 -5.80 25.27
N CYS A 50 5.84 -5.14 25.64
CA CYS A 50 5.86 -4.02 26.58
C CYS A 50 5.82 -4.43 28.06
N VAL A 51 5.44 -5.68 28.38
CA VAL A 51 5.11 -6.13 29.76
C VAL A 51 6.26 -6.02 30.77
N ASN A 52 7.50 -6.23 30.34
CA ASN A 52 8.70 -6.17 31.18
C ASN A 52 9.61 -5.00 30.79
N THR A 53 9.02 -3.90 30.33
CA THR A 53 9.75 -2.71 29.86
C THR A 53 9.25 -1.46 30.58
N VAL A 54 10.04 -0.40 30.51
CA VAL A 54 9.68 0.93 31.04
C VAL A 54 8.34 1.46 30.50
N TRP A 55 7.89 0.96 29.34
CA TRP A 55 6.64 1.37 28.69
C TRP A 55 5.38 0.91 29.43
N LYS A 56 5.46 -0.10 30.30
CA LYS A 56 4.31 -0.56 31.10
C LYS A 56 3.88 0.45 32.16
N GLU A 57 4.85 1.15 32.74
CA GLU A 57 4.61 2.11 33.83
C GLU A 57 4.43 3.55 33.31
N LEU A 58 4.84 3.81 32.06
CA LEU A 58 4.72 5.11 31.44
C LEU A 58 3.24 5.44 31.11
N LYS A 59 2.75 6.53 31.70
CA LYS A 59 1.45 7.12 31.37
C LYS A 59 1.63 8.25 30.35
N ASP A 60 0.56 8.56 29.63
CA ASP A 60 0.57 9.71 28.74
C ASP A 60 0.70 10.99 29.57
N ALA A 61 1.40 11.99 29.06
CA ALA A 61 1.60 13.24 29.79
C ALA A 61 0.28 14.01 29.91
N ASP A 62 -0.11 14.32 31.15
CA ASP A 62 -1.23 15.20 31.44
C ASP A 62 -0.82 16.67 31.26
N GLY A 63 -1.74 17.52 30.81
CA GLY A 63 -1.52 18.97 30.71
C GLY A 63 -0.80 19.47 29.45
N LEU A 64 -0.63 18.62 28.43
CA LEU A 64 -0.19 19.08 27.11
C LEU A 64 -1.29 19.90 26.42
N ASP A 65 -0.94 21.09 25.94
CA ASP A 65 -1.81 21.91 25.10
C ASP A 65 -1.91 21.30 23.70
N MET A 66 -3.00 20.56 23.46
CA MET A 66 -3.27 19.91 22.20
C MET A 66 -3.58 20.90 21.08
N ASP A 67 -4.11 22.09 21.39
CA ASP A 67 -4.45 23.10 20.38
C ASP A 67 -3.18 23.74 19.83
N ALA A 68 -2.23 24.10 20.70
CA ALA A 68 -0.92 24.58 20.28
C ALA A 68 -0.14 23.53 19.46
N LEU A 69 -0.22 22.26 19.87
CA LEU A 69 0.44 21.15 19.17
C LEU A 69 -0.17 20.96 17.77
N VAL A 70 -1.50 21.01 17.67
CA VAL A 70 -2.22 20.93 16.39
C VAL A 70 -1.85 22.11 15.49
N ASP A 71 -1.73 23.32 16.02
CA ASP A 71 -1.41 24.50 15.23
C ASP A 71 0.02 24.45 14.66
N MET A 72 1.00 24.08 15.49
CA MET A 72 2.41 24.00 15.08
C MET A 72 2.71 22.80 14.16
N PHE A 73 2.02 21.68 14.33
CA PHE A 73 2.31 20.42 13.62
C PHE A 73 1.21 19.98 12.66
N ALA A 74 0.24 20.85 12.35
CA ALA A 74 -0.67 20.62 11.24
C ALA A 74 0.12 20.37 9.93
N ALA A 75 -0.31 19.37 9.17
CA ALA A 75 0.17 19.21 7.81
C ALA A 75 -0.32 20.40 6.99
N PRO A 76 0.53 20.98 6.12
CA PRO A 76 0.11 22.09 5.27
C PRO A 76 -1.12 21.64 4.49
N SER A 77 -2.22 22.39 4.60
CA SER A 77 -3.39 22.14 3.78
C SER A 77 -2.95 22.34 2.33
N LYS A 78 -3.24 21.36 1.47
CA LYS A 78 -2.91 21.47 0.04
C LYS A 78 -3.63 22.64 -0.66
N ALA A 79 -4.46 23.40 0.08
CA ALA A 79 -5.19 24.54 -0.41
C ALA A 79 -4.30 25.75 -0.76
N SER A 80 -3.06 25.85 -0.25
CA SER A 80 -2.17 26.99 -0.55
C SER A 80 -1.13 26.74 -1.66
N ARG A 81 -1.16 25.57 -2.33
CA ARG A 81 -0.34 25.34 -3.52
C ARG A 81 -1.24 24.94 -4.69
N ALA A 82 -1.61 25.97 -5.46
CA ALA A 82 -2.53 25.97 -6.58
C ALA A 82 -4.00 25.79 -6.20
N ALA A 83 -4.83 26.73 -6.69
CA ALA A 83 -6.28 26.56 -6.76
C ALA A 83 -6.60 25.13 -7.22
N PRO A 84 -7.60 24.46 -6.64
CA PRO A 84 -8.06 23.20 -7.18
C PRO A 84 -8.61 23.53 -8.57
N LYS A 85 -7.81 23.29 -9.62
CA LYS A 85 -8.40 22.98 -10.90
C LYS A 85 -9.35 21.83 -10.58
N GLU A 86 -10.64 22.05 -10.81
CA GLU A 86 -11.58 20.97 -11.09
C GLU A 86 -11.02 20.21 -12.29
N GLU A 87 -9.99 19.41 -12.07
CA GLU A 87 -9.80 18.21 -12.85
C GLU A 87 -10.98 17.36 -12.44
N THR A 88 -12.08 17.54 -13.17
CA THR A 88 -13.09 16.52 -13.39
C THR A 88 -12.32 15.22 -13.41
N LYS A 89 -12.49 14.38 -12.38
CA LYS A 89 -11.92 13.04 -12.34
C LYS A 89 -12.63 12.27 -13.45
N VAL A 90 -12.24 12.53 -14.69
CA VAL A 90 -12.41 11.61 -15.78
C VAL A 90 -11.79 10.35 -15.22
N LYS A 91 -12.63 9.33 -15.00
CA LYS A 91 -12.18 8.01 -14.58
C LYS A 91 -11.19 7.59 -15.65
N LYS A 92 -9.90 7.84 -15.42
CA LYS A 92 -8.83 7.31 -16.26
C LYS A 92 -9.04 5.81 -16.23
N ASP A 93 -9.22 5.24 -17.41
CA ASP A 93 -9.38 3.81 -17.55
C ASP A 93 -8.27 3.12 -16.75
N GLN A 94 -8.67 2.20 -15.87
CA GLN A 94 -7.73 1.42 -15.09
C GLN A 94 -6.98 0.53 -16.07
N LYS A 95 -5.80 0.97 -16.50
CA LYS A 95 -4.88 0.14 -17.27
C LYS A 95 -4.39 -0.98 -16.37
N ILE A 96 -4.78 -2.21 -16.70
CA ILE A 96 -4.28 -3.42 -16.04
C ILE A 96 -2.94 -3.74 -16.67
N SER A 97 -1.87 -3.81 -15.87
CA SER A 97 -0.59 -4.34 -16.33
C SER A 97 -0.53 -5.83 -16.00
N LEU A 98 -0.34 -6.66 -17.02
CA LEU A 98 -0.13 -8.11 -16.87
C LEU A 98 1.33 -8.46 -16.55
N VAL A 99 2.21 -7.47 -16.64
CA VAL A 99 3.66 -7.60 -16.44
C VAL A 99 4.03 -6.94 -15.12
N ASP A 100 5.06 -7.44 -14.43
CA ASP A 100 5.52 -6.83 -13.18
C ASP A 100 5.98 -5.37 -13.41
N GLY A 101 5.80 -4.53 -12.38
CA GLY A 101 6.03 -3.09 -12.52
C GLY A 101 7.47 -2.72 -12.91
N LYS A 102 8.46 -3.52 -12.48
CA LYS A 102 9.88 -3.29 -12.79
C LYS A 102 10.17 -3.63 -14.24
N ARG A 103 9.70 -4.78 -14.73
CA ARG A 103 9.83 -5.17 -16.14
C ARG A 103 9.07 -4.21 -17.05
N ASN A 104 7.84 -3.84 -16.71
CA ASN A 104 7.08 -2.86 -17.48
C ASN A 104 7.82 -1.51 -17.56
N GLN A 105 8.40 -1.03 -16.47
CA GLN A 105 9.20 0.19 -16.47
C GLN A 105 10.45 0.07 -17.36
N ASN A 106 11.18 -1.04 -17.28
CA ASN A 106 12.35 -1.29 -18.12
C ASN A 106 11.98 -1.32 -19.61
N VAL A 107 10.87 -1.97 -19.97
CA VAL A 107 10.34 -2.00 -21.33
C VAL A 107 10.00 -0.60 -21.82
N LEU A 108 9.29 0.20 -21.02
CA LEU A 108 8.91 1.57 -21.39
C LEU A 108 10.13 2.49 -21.55
N ILE A 109 11.13 2.37 -20.68
CA ILE A 109 12.39 3.13 -20.78
C ILE A 109 13.14 2.74 -22.06
N GLY A 110 13.25 1.44 -22.32
CA GLY A 110 13.93 0.90 -23.49
C GLY A 110 13.26 1.33 -24.80
N ARG A 111 11.94 1.12 -24.90
CA ARG A 111 11.10 1.56 -26.02
C ARG A 111 11.22 3.06 -26.27
N GLY A 112 11.23 3.88 -25.21
CA GLY A 112 11.30 5.35 -25.31
C GLY A 112 12.55 5.88 -26.03
N ARG A 113 13.62 5.10 -26.15
CA ARG A 113 14.86 5.50 -26.83
C ARG A 113 14.71 5.56 -28.35
N PHE A 114 13.83 4.74 -28.93
CA PHE A 114 13.62 4.70 -30.38
C PHE A 114 12.74 5.86 -30.87
N ARG A 115 11.96 6.48 -29.99
CA ARG A 115 11.02 7.58 -30.33
C ARG A 115 10.04 7.24 -31.46
N LEU A 116 9.72 5.95 -31.62
CA LEU A 116 8.76 5.44 -32.60
C LEU A 116 7.43 5.07 -31.93
N THR A 117 6.36 5.04 -32.71
CA THR A 117 5.13 4.35 -32.31
C THR A 117 5.34 2.84 -32.34
N ASP A 118 4.46 2.09 -31.66
CA ASP A 118 4.57 0.63 -31.62
C ASP A 118 4.38 0.02 -33.03
N GLU A 119 3.54 0.66 -33.85
CA GLU A 119 3.31 0.33 -35.25
C GLU A 119 4.57 0.56 -36.11
N GLN A 120 5.19 1.75 -35.99
CA GLN A 120 6.43 2.07 -36.71
C GLN A 120 7.58 1.14 -36.32
N MET A 121 7.67 0.78 -35.03
CA MET A 121 8.67 -0.17 -34.56
C MET A 121 8.45 -1.57 -35.15
N ALA A 122 7.20 -2.03 -35.22
CA ALA A 122 6.87 -3.31 -35.85
C ALA A 122 7.19 -3.31 -37.36
N GLU A 123 6.84 -2.23 -38.07
CA GLU A 123 7.13 -2.07 -39.49
C GLU A 123 8.63 -2.05 -39.77
N ALA A 124 9.42 -1.33 -38.96
CA ALA A 124 10.87 -1.29 -39.09
C ALA A 124 11.50 -2.68 -38.92
N ILE A 125 10.97 -3.51 -38.00
CA ILE A 125 11.39 -4.91 -37.80
C ILE A 125 11.05 -5.77 -39.01
N ILE A 126 9.85 -5.63 -39.57
CA ILE A 126 9.41 -6.41 -40.73
C ILE A 126 10.21 -6.02 -41.99
N GLN A 127 10.48 -4.73 -42.19
CA GLN A 127 11.22 -4.21 -43.34
C GLN A 127 12.74 -4.33 -43.18
N LEU A 128 13.23 -4.77 -42.02
CA LEU A 128 14.65 -4.83 -41.67
C LEU A 128 15.36 -3.50 -41.97
N ASP A 129 14.73 -2.38 -41.61
CA ASP A 129 15.26 -1.05 -41.91
C ASP A 129 16.58 -0.81 -41.17
N PRO A 130 17.73 -0.74 -41.88
CA PRO A 130 19.05 -0.60 -41.27
C PRO A 130 19.29 0.80 -40.68
N THR A 131 18.45 1.79 -41.01
CA THR A 131 18.56 3.15 -40.47
C THR A 131 17.99 3.26 -39.07
N ILE A 132 16.96 2.45 -38.77
CA ILE A 132 16.29 2.39 -37.47
C ILE A 132 16.90 1.27 -36.61
N LEU A 133 17.13 0.10 -37.19
CA LEU A 133 17.67 -1.09 -36.52
C LEU A 133 19.18 -1.13 -36.61
N THR A 134 19.82 -0.14 -35.99
CA THR A 134 21.27 -0.15 -35.79
C THR A 134 21.67 -1.32 -34.88
N VAL A 135 22.93 -1.78 -34.98
CA VAL A 135 23.47 -2.87 -34.14
C VAL A 135 23.26 -2.58 -32.65
N GLU A 136 23.54 -1.36 -32.22
CA GLU A 136 23.30 -0.94 -30.83
C GLU A 136 21.81 -0.95 -30.44
N GLY A 137 20.93 -0.58 -31.38
CA GLY A 137 19.48 -0.61 -31.18
C GLY A 137 18.97 -2.04 -30.98
N ILE A 138 19.45 -2.97 -31.80
CA ILE A 138 19.09 -4.39 -31.74
C ILE A 138 19.57 -5.03 -30.43
N GLU A 139 20.80 -4.77 -30.01
CA GLU A 139 21.32 -5.26 -28.72
C GLU A 139 20.47 -4.77 -27.54
N LYS A 140 20.07 -3.50 -27.57
CA LYS A 140 19.19 -2.92 -26.54
C LYS A 140 17.80 -3.54 -26.60
N LEU A 141 17.24 -3.80 -27.78
CA LEU A 141 15.93 -4.43 -27.97
C LEU A 141 15.91 -5.87 -27.44
N LYS A 142 16.97 -6.64 -27.71
CA LYS A 142 17.14 -8.01 -27.22
C LYS A 142 17.12 -8.10 -25.70
N ASN A 143 17.66 -7.10 -24.99
CA ASN A 143 17.72 -7.09 -23.53
C ASN A 143 16.40 -6.69 -22.85
N ILE A 144 15.40 -6.26 -23.62
CA ILE A 144 14.09 -5.82 -23.11
C ILE A 144 13.06 -6.95 -23.16
N VAL A 145 13.20 -7.87 -24.12
CA VAL A 145 12.31 -9.02 -24.35
C VAL A 145 12.67 -10.17 -23.42
#